data_AF-A0A658KA35-F1
#
_entry.id   AF-A0A658KA35-F1
#
_cell.length_a   1.000
_cell.length_b   1.000
_cell.length_c   1.000
_cell.angle_alpha   90.00
_cell.angle_beta   90.00
_cell.angle_gamma   90.00
#
_symmetry.space_group_name_H-M   'P 1'
#
loop_
_entity.id
_entity.type
_entity.pdbx_description
1 polymer ?
#
loop_
_entity_poly.entity_id
_entity_poly.type
_entity_poly.pdbx_seq_one_letter_code
_entity_poly.pdbx_strand_id
1 'polypeptide(L)'
;MKRADMGAQWKVKHKEAAANAKGRTFGKLSKEIMIAARAGADPDMNSRLRLVVEQAKKASMPRETLERAIKKGAGLLGESVNFERLTYEGFAPHRVPVIVECLTDNINRTVSEIRVLFRKGQLGAAGSVSWDFLYQGMIEAVPAAADADPELAAIEAGAQDFESAEERATLFLTESTDMDAVCKALPE
;
A
#
# COMPACT_ATOMS: atom_id res chain seq x y z
N MET A 1 4.59 -17.60 -51.36
CA MET A 1 4.17 -16.42 -50.57
C MET A 1 3.59 -16.93 -49.25
N LYS A 2 4.38 -16.95 -48.17
CA LYS A 2 3.90 -17.44 -46.85
C LYS A 2 2.97 -16.39 -46.26
N ARG A 3 1.71 -16.76 -46.00
CA ARG A 3 0.79 -15.94 -45.21
C ARG A 3 1.39 -15.82 -43.79
N ALA A 4 1.67 -14.59 -43.35
CA ALA A 4 1.96 -14.35 -41.96
C ALA A 4 0.63 -14.48 -41.21
N ASP A 5 0.50 -15.54 -40.40
CA ASP A 5 -0.59 -15.65 -39.45
C ASP A 5 -0.50 -14.44 -38.52
N MET A 6 -1.46 -13.52 -38.62
CA MET A 6 -1.62 -12.43 -37.66
C MET A 6 -2.02 -13.08 -36.32
N GLY A 7 -1.01 -13.45 -35.53
CA GLY A 7 -1.17 -13.94 -34.17
C GLY A 7 -1.85 -12.90 -33.27
N ALA A 8 -2.22 -13.31 -32.05
CA ALA A 8 -3.06 -12.58 -31.09
C ALA A 8 -2.52 -11.23 -30.55
N GLN A 9 -2.12 -10.31 -31.44
CA GLN A 9 -1.56 -8.99 -31.16
C GLN A 9 -2.49 -8.11 -30.31
N TRP A 10 -3.81 -8.34 -30.36
CA TRP A 10 -4.78 -7.64 -29.51
C TRP A 10 -4.66 -8.03 -28.01
N LYS A 11 -4.23 -9.26 -27.71
CA LYS A 11 -4.00 -9.72 -26.32
C LYS A 11 -2.74 -9.12 -25.71
N VAL A 12 -1.80 -8.63 -26.54
CA VAL A 12 -0.53 -8.05 -26.10
C VAL A 12 -0.79 -6.77 -25.30
N LYS A 13 -1.64 -5.86 -25.80
CA LYS A 13 -1.97 -4.60 -25.12
C LYS A 13 -2.55 -4.80 -23.72
N HIS A 14 -3.47 -5.76 -23.55
CA HIS A 14 -4.06 -6.06 -22.23
C HIS A 14 -3.04 -6.68 -21.27
N LYS A 15 -2.18 -7.59 -21.76
CA LYS A 15 -1.09 -8.17 -20.96
C LYS A 15 -0.09 -7.11 -20.52
N GLU A 16 0.29 -6.20 -21.41
CA GLU A 16 1.17 -5.07 -21.11
C GLU A 16 0.56 -4.12 -20.08
N ALA A 17 -0.73 -3.77 -20.21
CA ALA A 17 -1.42 -2.92 -19.24
C ALA A 17 -1.45 -3.55 -17.84
N ALA A 18 -1.77 -4.85 -17.75
CA ALA A 18 -1.75 -5.59 -16.49
C ALA A 18 -0.34 -5.70 -15.90
N ALA A 19 0.67 -5.97 -16.73
CA ALA A 19 2.07 -6.01 -16.30
C ALA A 19 2.55 -4.65 -15.78
N ASN A 20 2.18 -3.55 -16.45
CA ASN A 20 2.50 -2.20 -16.02
C ASN A 20 1.81 -1.84 -14.70
N ALA A 21 0.55 -2.26 -14.50
CA ALA A 21 -0.14 -2.10 -13.23
C ALA A 21 0.58 -2.85 -12.10
N LYS A 22 0.96 -4.11 -12.33
CA LYS A 22 1.72 -4.93 -11.37
C LYS A 22 3.09 -4.33 -11.07
N GLY A 23 3.80 -3.85 -12.08
CA GLY A 23 5.10 -3.18 -11.94
C GLY A 23 5.03 -1.92 -11.07
N ARG A 24 3.96 -1.12 -11.21
CA ARG A 24 3.72 0.05 -10.33
C ARG A 24 3.49 -0.39 -8.87
N THR A 25 2.70 -1.42 -8.64
CA THR A 25 2.47 -1.97 -7.29
C THR A 25 3.76 -2.49 -6.67
N PHE A 26 4.56 -3.26 -7.42
CA PHE A 26 5.86 -3.75 -6.96
C PHE A 26 6.85 -2.62 -6.65
N GLY A 27 6.85 -1.56 -7.46
CA GLY A 27 7.65 -0.37 -7.20
C GLY A 27 7.30 0.31 -5.89
N LYS A 28 6.01 0.47 -5.58
CA LYS A 28 5.54 1.04 -4.29
C LYS A 28 5.94 0.15 -3.11
N LEU A 29 5.62 -1.13 -3.18
CA LEU A 29 5.94 -2.10 -2.13
C LEU A 29 7.44 -2.21 -1.88
N SER A 30 8.28 -2.18 -2.93
CA SER A 30 9.73 -2.23 -2.77
C SER A 30 10.26 -1.05 -1.94
N LYS A 31 9.71 0.15 -2.12
CA LYS A 31 10.12 1.33 -1.35
C LYS A 31 9.63 1.26 0.10
N GLU A 32 8.41 0.79 0.33
CA GLU A 32 7.89 0.57 1.69
C GLU A 32 8.69 -0.51 2.44
N ILE A 33 9.06 -1.61 1.78
CA ILE A 33 9.96 -2.63 2.34
C ILE A 33 11.30 -2.02 2.72
N MET A 34 11.90 -1.23 1.81
CA MET A 34 13.19 -0.59 2.08
C MET A 34 13.14 0.33 3.30
N ILE A 35 12.04 1.03 3.54
CA ILE A 35 11.88 1.90 4.71
C ILE A 35 11.64 1.09 5.97
N ALA A 36 10.75 0.10 5.92
CA ALA A 36 10.49 -0.76 7.06
C ALA A 36 11.77 -1.48 7.51
N ALA A 37 12.58 -1.97 6.57
CA ALA A 37 13.82 -2.68 6.84
C ALA A 37 14.95 -1.81 7.44
N ARG A 38 14.81 -0.47 7.47
CA ARG A 38 15.76 0.41 8.17
C ARG A 38 15.79 0.15 9.68
N ALA A 39 14.68 -0.30 10.25
CA ALA A 39 14.57 -0.67 11.67
C ALA A 39 15.02 -2.11 11.95
N GLY A 40 15.52 -2.84 10.95
CA GLY A 40 15.93 -4.24 11.07
C GLY A 40 15.42 -5.07 9.89
N ALA A 41 16.26 -5.98 9.39
CA ALA A 41 15.98 -6.79 8.20
C ALA A 41 15.08 -8.02 8.47
N ASP A 42 14.85 -8.35 9.74
CA ASP A 42 14.11 -9.53 10.16
C ASP A 42 12.62 -9.18 10.38
N PRO A 43 11.68 -9.70 9.57
CA PRO A 43 10.26 -9.46 9.74
C PRO A 43 9.70 -9.96 11.08
N ASP A 44 10.28 -10.99 11.68
CA ASP A 44 9.76 -11.54 12.94
C ASP A 44 9.96 -10.55 14.10
N MET A 45 11.05 -9.79 14.04
CA MET A 45 11.43 -8.76 15.01
C MET A 45 10.98 -7.34 14.61
N ASN A 46 10.32 -7.18 13.46
CA ASN A 46 9.93 -5.88 12.91
C ASN A 46 8.50 -5.95 12.35
N SER A 47 7.51 -5.55 13.15
CA SER A 47 6.08 -5.60 12.81
C SER A 47 5.76 -4.86 11.51
N ARG A 48 6.33 -3.68 11.31
CA ARG A 48 6.13 -2.91 10.08
C ARG A 48 6.67 -3.64 8.85
N LEU A 49 7.82 -4.30 8.97
CA LEU A 49 8.38 -5.09 7.87
C LEU A 49 7.53 -6.32 7.59
N ARG A 50 7.05 -7.02 8.62
CA ARG A 50 6.13 -8.17 8.47
C ARG A 50 4.89 -7.79 7.67
N LEU A 51 4.19 -6.70 8.04
CA LEU A 51 2.99 -6.26 7.34
C LEU A 51 3.25 -5.97 5.85
N VAL A 52 4.32 -5.25 5.53
CA VAL A 52 4.64 -4.93 4.12
C VAL A 52 5.09 -6.18 3.34
N VAL A 53 5.78 -7.13 4.00
CA VAL A 53 6.14 -8.43 3.41
C VAL A 53 4.90 -9.25 3.07
N GLU A 54 3.90 -9.27 3.93
CA GLU A 54 2.62 -9.94 3.66
C GLU A 54 1.88 -9.30 2.51
N GLN A 55 1.79 -7.97 2.47
CA GLN A 55 1.21 -7.24 1.34
C GLN A 55 1.94 -7.55 0.02
N ALA A 56 3.28 -7.64 0.06
CA ALA A 56 4.07 -8.01 -1.11
C ALA A 56 3.82 -9.45 -1.57
N LYS A 57 3.66 -10.40 -0.64
CA LYS A 57 3.27 -11.78 -0.94
C LYS A 57 1.87 -11.84 -1.55
N LYS A 58 0.88 -11.13 -0.97
CA LYS A 58 -0.49 -11.02 -1.52
C LYS A 58 -0.48 -10.45 -2.95
N ALA A 59 0.38 -9.47 -3.24
CA ALA A 59 0.57 -8.94 -4.59
C ALA A 59 1.31 -9.88 -5.57
N SER A 60 1.73 -11.07 -5.11
CA SER A 60 2.58 -12.02 -5.84
C SER A 60 3.94 -11.43 -6.25
N MET A 61 4.55 -10.61 -5.40
CA MET A 61 5.92 -10.12 -5.63
C MET A 61 6.91 -11.29 -5.61
N PRO A 62 7.82 -11.41 -6.60
CA PRO A 62 8.85 -12.44 -6.60
C PRO A 62 9.74 -12.38 -5.35
N ARG A 63 10.03 -13.54 -4.75
CA ARG A 63 10.84 -13.65 -3.52
C ARG A 63 12.18 -12.91 -3.61
N GLU A 64 12.89 -13.05 -4.73
CA GLU A 64 14.17 -12.36 -4.97
C GLU A 64 14.04 -10.83 -4.96
N THR A 65 12.93 -10.30 -5.48
CA THR A 65 12.66 -8.85 -5.48
C THR A 65 12.43 -8.35 -4.05
N LEU A 66 11.66 -9.11 -3.27
CA LEU A 66 11.38 -8.84 -1.87
C LEU A 66 12.67 -8.88 -1.03
N GLU A 67 13.44 -9.96 -1.11
CA GLU A 67 14.69 -10.12 -0.36
C GLU A 67 15.72 -9.03 -0.71
N ARG A 68 15.82 -8.66 -1.99
CA ARG A 68 16.69 -7.57 -2.43
C ARG A 68 16.25 -6.22 -1.84
N ALA A 69 14.94 -5.95 -1.78
CA ALA A 69 14.42 -4.74 -1.17
C ALA A 69 14.71 -4.68 0.33
N ILE A 70 14.56 -5.80 1.06
CA ILE A 70 14.91 -5.90 2.49
C ILE A 70 16.40 -5.60 2.69
N LYS A 71 17.28 -6.32 1.98
CA LYS A 71 18.73 -6.15 2.10
C LYS A 71 19.17 -4.72 1.76
N LYS A 72 18.57 -4.12 0.73
CA LYS A 72 18.86 -2.72 0.37
C LYS A 72 18.41 -1.74 1.46
N GLY A 73 17.20 -1.92 1.99
CA GLY A 73 16.67 -1.08 3.08
C GLY A 73 17.47 -1.16 4.37
N ALA A 74 17.95 -2.36 4.71
CA ALA A 74 18.80 -2.62 5.86
C ALA A 74 20.28 -2.22 5.66
N GLY A 75 20.65 -1.66 4.50
CA GLY A 75 22.03 -1.23 4.20
C GLY A 75 23.02 -2.37 3.93
N LEU A 76 22.55 -3.60 3.76
CA LEU A 76 23.39 -4.80 3.57
C LEU A 76 24.02 -4.90 2.16
N LEU A 77 23.65 -4.00 1.25
CA LEU A 77 24.14 -3.97 -0.14
C LEU A 77 25.04 -2.76 -0.45
N GLY A 78 25.44 -1.97 0.55
CA GLY A 78 26.33 -0.80 0.40
C GLY A 78 25.71 0.41 -0.32
N GLU A 79 24.61 0.25 -1.05
CA GLU A 79 23.83 1.34 -1.64
C GLU A 79 22.74 1.83 -0.68
N SER A 80 22.93 3.00 -0.07
CA SER A 80 21.84 3.68 0.65
C SER A 80 21.05 4.57 -0.31
N VAL A 81 19.76 4.27 -0.46
CA VAL A 81 18.80 5.21 -1.09
C VAL A 81 17.92 5.77 0.01
N ASN A 82 18.04 7.08 0.20
CA ASN A 82 17.27 7.81 1.21
C ASN A 82 15.95 8.26 0.61
N PHE A 83 14.90 7.47 0.87
CA PHE A 83 13.53 7.90 0.70
C PHE A 83 13.05 8.70 1.92
N GLU A 84 12.31 9.77 1.63
CA GLU A 84 11.56 10.59 2.55
C GLU A 84 10.06 10.40 2.35
N ARG A 85 9.31 10.47 3.45
CA ARG A 85 7.85 10.48 3.45
C ARG A 85 7.37 11.92 3.47
N LEU A 86 6.51 12.26 2.51
CA LEU A 86 5.92 13.58 2.38
C LEU A 86 4.41 13.44 2.26
N THR A 87 3.67 14.39 2.83
CA THR A 87 2.22 14.45 2.68
C THR A 87 1.86 15.77 2.01
N TYR A 88 1.07 15.68 0.95
CA TYR A 88 0.48 16.84 0.28
C TYR A 88 -1.02 16.83 0.50
N GLU A 89 -1.57 18.00 0.76
CA GLU A 89 -2.99 18.18 1.06
C GLU A 89 -3.59 19.15 0.07
N GLY A 90 -4.88 19.00 -0.22
CA GLY A 90 -5.59 19.94 -1.07
C GLY A 90 -6.96 19.44 -1.48
N PHE A 91 -7.49 20.04 -2.53
CA PHE A 91 -8.81 19.74 -3.06
C PHE A 91 -8.73 19.34 -4.54
N ALA A 92 -9.44 18.28 -4.90
CA ALA A 92 -9.73 17.94 -6.29
C ALA A 92 -10.81 18.87 -6.88
N PRO A 93 -11.16 18.75 -8.18
CA PRO A 93 -12.33 19.43 -8.74
C PRO A 93 -13.58 19.22 -7.88
N HIS A 94 -14.43 20.25 -7.79
CA HIS A 94 -15.64 20.26 -6.96
C HIS A 94 -15.37 20.21 -5.44
N ARG A 95 -14.18 20.61 -4.98
CA ARG A 95 -13.80 20.71 -3.56
C ARG A 95 -13.80 19.38 -2.80
N VAL A 96 -13.49 18.28 -3.49
CA VAL A 96 -13.27 16.99 -2.82
C VAL A 96 -11.93 17.03 -2.10
N PRO A 97 -11.85 16.83 -0.77
CA PRO A 97 -10.59 16.86 -0.04
C PRO A 97 -9.72 15.66 -0.41
N VAL A 98 -8.41 15.87 -0.51
CA VAL A 98 -7.44 14.83 -0.91
C VAL A 98 -6.15 14.97 -0.11
N ILE A 99 -5.70 13.85 0.47
CA ILE A 99 -4.37 13.66 1.03
C ILE A 99 -3.57 12.77 0.08
N VAL A 100 -2.37 13.21 -0.30
CA VAL A 100 -1.45 12.43 -1.13
C VAL A 100 -0.18 12.15 -0.33
N GLU A 101 -0.08 10.92 0.17
CA GLU A 101 1.15 10.41 0.78
C GLU A 101 2.15 9.97 -0.29
N CYS A 102 3.37 10.48 -0.17
CA CYS A 102 4.44 10.29 -1.14
C CYS A 102 5.66 9.69 -0.47
N LEU A 103 6.33 8.84 -1.24
CA LEU A 103 7.63 8.30 -0.87
C LEU A 103 8.66 8.53 -1.97
N THR A 104 9.63 9.39 -1.68
CA THR A 104 10.49 9.98 -2.70
C THR A 104 11.94 10.12 -2.26
N ASP A 105 12.84 9.96 -3.22
CA ASP A 105 14.27 10.26 -3.12
C ASP A 105 14.59 11.67 -3.68
N ASN A 106 13.58 12.39 -4.16
CA ASN A 106 13.73 13.73 -4.72
C ASN A 106 12.46 14.55 -4.46
N ILE A 107 12.51 15.35 -3.40
CA ILE A 107 11.42 16.24 -2.97
C ILE A 107 11.04 17.19 -4.11
N ASN A 108 12.01 17.87 -4.74
CA ASN A 108 11.77 18.88 -5.76
C ASN A 108 11.04 18.33 -6.99
N ARG A 109 11.43 17.13 -7.46
CA ARG A 109 10.73 16.42 -8.54
C ARG A 109 9.28 16.13 -8.14
N THR A 110 9.09 15.62 -6.94
CA THR A 110 7.76 15.23 -6.42
C THR A 110 6.83 16.44 -6.27
N VAL A 111 7.32 17.54 -5.70
CA VAL A 111 6.55 18.79 -5.58
C VAL A 111 6.11 19.29 -6.96
N SER A 112 7.01 19.25 -7.95
CA SER A 112 6.69 19.66 -9.31
C SER A 112 5.59 18.79 -9.92
N GLU A 113 5.69 17.47 -9.79
CA GLU A 113 4.68 16.52 -10.27
C GLU A 113 3.33 16.71 -9.55
N ILE A 114 3.33 16.89 -8.24
CA ILE A 114 2.13 17.15 -7.44
C ILE A 114 1.44 18.44 -7.89
N ARG A 115 2.18 19.53 -8.10
CA ARG A 115 1.61 20.78 -8.65
C ARG A 115 0.97 20.57 -10.01
N VAL A 116 1.55 19.71 -10.86
CA VAL A 116 0.96 19.35 -12.16
C VAL A 116 -0.35 18.57 -11.98
N LEU A 117 -0.39 17.60 -11.07
CA LEU A 117 -1.59 16.81 -10.78
C LEU A 117 -2.75 17.68 -10.25
N PHE A 118 -2.43 18.65 -9.39
CA PHE A 118 -3.42 19.59 -8.83
C PHE A 118 -3.79 20.74 -9.78
N ARG A 119 -3.36 20.76 -11.05
CA ARG A 119 -3.71 21.84 -12.02
C ARG A 119 -5.21 22.08 -12.19
N LYS A 120 -6.03 21.02 -12.05
CA LYS A 120 -7.51 21.12 -12.10
C LYS A 120 -8.17 21.18 -10.71
N GLY A 121 -7.37 21.11 -9.67
CA GLY A 121 -7.78 21.23 -8.27
C GLY A 121 -7.06 22.41 -7.62
N GLN A 122 -6.79 22.28 -6.33
CA GLN A 122 -6.04 23.25 -5.54
C GLN A 122 -5.14 22.53 -4.56
N LEU A 123 -3.82 22.73 -4.69
CA LEU A 123 -2.87 22.29 -3.67
C LEU A 123 -2.99 23.22 -2.45
N GLY A 124 -3.24 22.63 -1.28
CA GLY A 124 -3.36 23.31 0.00
C GLY A 124 -2.05 23.34 0.78
N ALA A 125 -2.08 24.01 1.93
CA ALA A 125 -1.05 23.89 2.96
C ALA A 125 -1.26 22.61 3.78
N ALA A 126 -0.23 22.19 4.51
CA ALA A 126 -0.38 21.12 5.50
C ALA A 126 -1.47 21.49 6.53
N GLY A 127 -2.33 20.54 6.87
CA GLY A 127 -3.48 20.75 7.75
C GLY A 127 -4.73 21.34 7.08
N SER A 128 -4.73 21.52 5.75
CA SER A 128 -5.87 22.11 5.06
C SER A 128 -7.09 21.19 4.99
N VAL A 129 -6.87 19.88 4.93
CA VAL A 129 -7.95 18.88 4.86
C VAL A 129 -7.78 17.75 5.86
N SER A 130 -6.65 17.64 6.56
CA SER A 130 -6.40 16.52 7.49
C SER A 130 -7.45 16.36 8.60
N TRP A 131 -8.14 17.43 8.97
CA TRP A 131 -9.24 17.40 9.95
C TRP A 131 -10.51 16.70 9.44
N ASP A 132 -10.65 16.51 8.13
CA ASP A 132 -11.72 15.72 7.49
C ASP A 132 -11.42 14.21 7.47
N PHE A 133 -10.22 13.78 7.88
CA PHE A 133 -9.78 12.38 7.80
C PHE A 133 -9.35 11.82 9.16
N LEU A 134 -9.66 10.55 9.39
CA LEU A 134 -9.07 9.75 10.47
C LEU A 134 -7.91 8.92 9.90
N TYR A 135 -6.76 8.94 10.59
CA TYR A 135 -5.62 8.10 10.25
C TYR A 135 -5.67 6.80 11.05
N GLN A 136 -6.24 5.75 10.46
CA GLN A 136 -6.52 4.47 11.12
C GLN A 136 -5.83 3.31 10.39
N GLY A 137 -5.53 2.26 11.15
CA GLY A 137 -5.18 0.96 10.57
C GLY A 137 -6.44 0.28 10.05
N MET A 138 -6.35 -0.36 8.89
CA MET A 138 -7.46 -1.07 8.25
C MET A 138 -7.00 -2.48 7.87
N ILE A 139 -7.73 -3.49 8.34
CA ILE A 139 -7.47 -4.90 8.05
C ILE A 139 -8.67 -5.45 7.30
N GLU A 140 -8.45 -5.95 6.10
CA GLU A 140 -9.46 -6.67 5.33
C GLU A 140 -9.29 -8.18 5.53
N ALA A 141 -10.34 -8.84 6.00
CA ALA A 141 -10.36 -10.27 6.21
C ALA A 141 -11.65 -10.90 5.64
N VAL A 142 -11.53 -12.12 5.13
CA VAL A 142 -12.65 -12.93 4.63
C VAL A 142 -12.83 -14.09 5.61
N PRO A 143 -14.04 -14.31 6.15
CA PRO A 143 -14.25 -15.36 7.12
C PRO A 143 -14.15 -16.75 6.47
N ALA A 144 -13.50 -17.69 7.15
CA ALA A 144 -13.47 -19.08 6.72
C ALA A 144 -14.86 -19.74 6.76
N ALA A 145 -15.66 -19.44 7.79
CA ALA A 145 -17.01 -19.94 7.98
C ALA A 145 -18.06 -18.93 7.50
N ALA A 146 -19.17 -19.41 6.93
CA ALA A 146 -20.22 -18.53 6.40
C ALA A 146 -21.07 -17.86 7.50
N ASP A 147 -21.05 -18.41 8.71
CA ASP A 147 -21.75 -17.97 9.91
C ASP A 147 -20.86 -17.22 10.89
N ALA A 148 -19.62 -16.86 10.48
CA ALA A 148 -18.73 -16.06 11.30
C ALA A 148 -19.38 -14.71 11.65
N ASP A 149 -19.29 -14.33 12.93
CA ASP A 149 -19.80 -13.06 13.43
C ASP A 149 -18.69 -12.00 13.41
N PRO A 150 -18.73 -11.03 12.48
CA PRO A 150 -17.70 -9.99 12.40
C PRO A 150 -17.69 -9.06 13.63
N GLU A 151 -18.83 -8.89 14.31
CA GLU A 151 -18.88 -8.07 15.53
C GLU A 151 -18.12 -8.75 16.66
N LEU A 152 -18.37 -10.06 16.86
CA LEU A 152 -17.63 -10.84 17.86
C LEU A 152 -16.13 -10.86 17.54
N ALA A 153 -15.75 -11.08 16.28
CA ALA A 153 -14.35 -11.05 15.86
C ALA A 153 -13.69 -9.70 16.11
N ALA A 154 -14.39 -8.58 15.85
CA ALA A 154 -13.89 -7.23 16.11
C ALA A 154 -13.65 -7.02 17.61
N ILE A 155 -14.60 -7.41 18.46
CA ILE A 155 -14.51 -7.28 19.92
C ILE A 155 -13.35 -8.12 20.47
N GLU A 156 -13.24 -9.38 20.06
CA GLU A 156 -12.19 -10.28 20.54
C GLU A 156 -10.79 -9.85 20.08
N ALA A 157 -10.68 -9.35 18.85
CA ALA A 157 -9.41 -8.89 18.29
C ALA A 157 -9.00 -7.49 18.77
N GLY A 158 -9.93 -6.71 19.35
CA GLY A 158 -9.68 -5.34 19.79
C GLY A 158 -9.72 -4.30 18.67
N ALA A 159 -10.50 -4.55 17.61
CA ALA A 159 -10.77 -3.54 16.59
C ALA A 159 -11.64 -2.41 17.16
N GLN A 160 -11.43 -1.19 16.68
CA GLN A 160 -12.21 -0.01 17.07
C GLN A 160 -13.58 0.02 16.38
N ASP A 161 -13.65 -0.48 15.15
CA ASP A 161 -14.86 -0.52 14.35
C ASP A 161 -14.75 -1.61 13.28
N PHE A 162 -15.87 -1.93 12.62
CA PHE A 162 -15.88 -2.84 11.47
C PHE A 162 -16.95 -2.47 10.44
N GLU A 163 -16.64 -2.73 9.17
CA GLU A 163 -17.53 -2.44 8.05
C GLU A 163 -17.61 -3.63 7.09
N SER A 164 -18.78 -3.85 6.48
CA SER A 164 -18.92 -4.86 5.42
C SER A 164 -18.16 -4.44 4.15
N ALA A 165 -17.45 -5.37 3.52
CA ALA A 165 -16.80 -5.19 2.22
C ALA A 165 -17.32 -6.19 1.16
N GLU A 166 -16.74 -6.12 -0.04
CA GLU A 166 -17.11 -7.00 -1.16
C GLU A 166 -16.68 -8.46 -0.90
N GLU A 167 -17.25 -9.42 -1.64
CA GLU A 167 -16.83 -10.84 -1.61
C GLU A 167 -16.89 -11.54 -0.24
N ARG A 168 -17.79 -11.09 0.66
CA ARG A 168 -17.91 -11.51 2.07
C ARG A 168 -16.76 -11.01 2.98
N ALA A 169 -15.91 -10.11 2.49
CA ALA A 169 -14.89 -9.50 3.33
C ALA A 169 -15.51 -8.55 4.37
N THR A 170 -14.79 -8.36 5.46
CA THR A 170 -15.05 -7.34 6.48
C THR A 170 -13.79 -6.50 6.64
N LEU A 171 -13.96 -5.18 6.76
CA LEU A 171 -12.92 -4.24 7.13
C LEU A 171 -12.95 -4.05 8.64
N PHE A 172 -11.83 -4.27 9.31
CA PHE A 172 -11.65 -3.99 10.73
C PHE A 172 -10.78 -2.73 10.87
N LEU A 173 -11.33 -1.70 11.51
CA LEU A 173 -10.66 -0.43 11.75
C LEU A 173 -9.98 -0.44 13.11
N THR A 174 -8.79 0.13 13.20
CA THR A 174 -7.91 0.04 14.39
C THR A 174 -7.14 1.33 14.58
N GLU A 175 -6.61 1.56 15.79
CA GLU A 175 -5.48 2.48 15.91
C GLU A 175 -4.31 1.96 15.08
N SER A 176 -3.57 2.87 14.45
CA SER A 176 -2.42 2.49 13.62
C SER A 176 -1.34 1.70 14.38
N THR A 177 -1.27 1.86 15.71
CA THR A 177 -0.34 1.13 16.59
C THR A 177 -0.78 -0.29 16.87
N ASP A 178 -2.07 -0.58 16.78
CA ASP A 178 -2.66 -1.84 17.23
C ASP A 178 -2.86 -2.82 16.07
N MET A 179 -2.68 -2.34 14.83
CA MET A 179 -2.87 -3.11 13.60
C MET A 179 -2.18 -4.49 13.61
N ASP A 180 -0.95 -4.60 14.12
CA ASP A 180 -0.26 -5.90 14.18
C ASP A 180 -0.86 -6.85 15.22
N ALA A 181 -1.34 -6.32 16.36
CA ALA A 181 -1.97 -7.11 17.40
C ALA A 181 -3.35 -7.61 16.95
N VAL A 182 -4.17 -6.70 16.41
CA VAL A 182 -5.52 -7.02 15.89
C VAL A 182 -5.41 -8.02 14.74
N CYS A 183 -4.48 -7.83 13.80
CA CYS A 183 -4.30 -8.75 12.67
C CYS A 183 -3.94 -10.18 13.11
N LYS A 184 -3.25 -10.36 14.24
CA LYS A 184 -2.93 -11.68 14.79
C LYS A 184 -4.07 -12.29 15.60
N ALA A 185 -4.90 -11.44 16.20
CA ALA A 185 -6.01 -11.86 17.04
C ALA A 185 -7.27 -12.18 16.23
N LEU A 186 -7.40 -11.64 15.01
CA LEU A 186 -8.47 -12.02 14.10
C LEU A 186 -8.42 -13.52 13.80
N PRO A 187 -9.55 -14.24 13.92
CA PRO A 187 -9.62 -15.66 13.60
C PRO A 187 -9.35 -15.92 12.11
N GLU A 188 -8.79 -17.09 11.80
CA GLU A 188 -8.55 -17.55 10.42
C GLU A 188 -9.84 -17.73 9.61
#